data_AF-A0A3N0A1Y8-F1
#
_entry.id   AF-A0A3N0A1Y8-F1
#
_cell.length_a   1.000
_cell.length_b   1.000
_cell.length_c   1.000
_cell.angle_alpha   90.00
_cell.angle_beta   90.00
_cell.angle_gamma   90.00
#
_symmetry.space_group_name_H-M   'P 1'
#
loop_
_entity.id
_entity.type
_entity.pdbx_description
1 polymer ?
#
loop_
_entity_poly.entity_id
_entity_poly.type
_entity_poly.pdbx_seq_one_letter_code
_entity_poly.pdbx_strand_id
1 'polypeptide(L)'
;MRLVSRISNSKLTRPATLVPLLSIFAVIGPVIVVSAGVWDAISHLQKEPEFFWSIQHVIVYAGVSVTACAAIMGCMIYRQAAGMRTGIKLVVAGSIIQLVSGFGDSLSHEIFGIDGLVSWSHQPLEIGLVLASLGGVLVIKHSEHTRLGALLPFAIVSFIFFTMWLGFNLALLPGHVLLCMPVYEIFSSGCAVL
;
A
#
# COMPACT_ATOMS: atom_id res chain seq x y z
N MET A 1 18.92 -21.40 -18.50
CA MET A 1 19.79 -21.22 -17.31
C MET A 1 20.85 -20.11 -17.47
N ARG A 2 21.55 -19.97 -18.62
CA ARG A 2 22.59 -18.92 -18.82
C ARG A 2 22.10 -17.46 -18.71
N LEU A 3 20.85 -17.17 -19.09
CA LEU A 3 20.30 -15.80 -19.01
C LEU A 3 20.03 -15.38 -17.56
N VAL A 4 19.43 -16.28 -16.77
CA VAL A 4 19.16 -16.08 -15.33
C VAL A 4 20.48 -15.88 -14.56
N SER A 5 21.53 -16.65 -14.88
CA SER A 5 22.84 -16.48 -14.26
C SER A 5 23.54 -15.17 -14.67
N ARG A 6 23.36 -14.70 -15.91
CA ARG A 6 23.90 -13.40 -16.36
C ARG A 6 23.20 -12.22 -15.69
N ILE A 7 21.87 -12.26 -15.58
CA ILE A 7 21.08 -11.24 -14.89
C ILE A 7 21.48 -11.19 -13.42
N SER A 8 21.54 -12.34 -12.75
CA SER A 8 21.95 -12.43 -11.34
C SER A 8 23.36 -11.92 -11.04
N ASN A 9 24.27 -11.94 -12.01
CA ASN A 9 25.65 -11.48 -11.87
C ASN A 9 25.86 -10.02 -12.29
N SER A 10 24.82 -9.32 -12.76
CA SER A 10 24.92 -7.90 -13.10
C SER A 10 25.17 -7.06 -11.84
N LYS A 11 25.82 -5.89 -11.99
CA LYS A 11 25.95 -4.94 -10.87
C LYS A 11 24.59 -4.46 -10.36
N LEU A 12 23.57 -4.46 -11.22
CA LEU A 12 22.22 -3.97 -10.92
C LEU A 12 21.44 -4.91 -9.99
N THR A 13 21.77 -6.20 -9.95
CA THR A 13 21.09 -7.20 -9.11
C THR A 13 21.82 -7.50 -7.80
N ARG A 14 22.78 -6.66 -7.40
CA ARG A 14 23.53 -6.86 -6.16
C ARG A 14 22.68 -6.43 -4.95
N PRO A 15 22.67 -7.21 -3.85
CA PRO A 15 21.95 -6.84 -2.63
C PRO A 15 22.36 -5.46 -2.09
N ALA A 16 23.65 -5.10 -2.19
CA ALA A 16 24.15 -3.80 -1.75
C ALA A 16 23.48 -2.59 -2.46
N THR A 17 22.95 -2.78 -3.68
CA THR A 17 22.26 -1.74 -4.44
C THR A 17 20.74 -1.85 -4.28
N LEU A 18 20.19 -3.07 -4.34
CA LEU A 18 18.75 -3.27 -4.33
C LEU A 18 18.12 -3.22 -2.94
N VAL A 19 18.83 -3.57 -1.87
CA VAL A 19 18.28 -3.51 -0.50
C VAL A 19 17.92 -2.07 -0.08
N PRO A 20 18.78 -1.05 -0.33
CA PRO A 20 18.39 0.34 -0.10
C PRO A 20 17.17 0.80 -0.88
N LEU A 21 17.13 0.51 -2.19
CA LEU A 21 16.02 0.91 -3.06
C LEU A 21 14.70 0.22 -2.67
N LEU A 22 14.76 -1.09 -2.42
CA LEU A 22 13.63 -1.86 -1.89
C LEU A 22 13.11 -1.25 -0.60
N SER A 23 14.01 -0.96 0.35
CA SER A 23 13.64 -0.38 1.64
C SER A 23 12.93 0.96 1.49
N ILE A 24 13.45 1.84 0.65
CA ILE A 24 12.85 3.15 0.39
C ILE A 24 11.49 2.99 -0.28
N PHE A 25 11.37 2.16 -1.31
CA PHE A 25 10.13 2.00 -2.06
C PHE A 25 9.04 1.29 -1.24
N ALA A 26 9.41 0.31 -0.41
CA ALA A 26 8.49 -0.37 0.50
C ALA A 26 7.93 0.54 1.61
N VAL A 27 8.54 1.71 1.84
CA VAL A 27 8.04 2.72 2.78
C VAL A 27 7.30 3.84 2.04
N ILE A 28 7.92 4.42 1.01
CA ILE A 28 7.36 5.56 0.27
C ILE A 28 6.11 5.18 -0.53
N GLY A 29 6.07 3.99 -1.13
CA GLY A 29 4.88 3.53 -1.89
C GLY A 29 3.61 3.53 -1.03
N PRO A 30 3.59 2.83 0.12
CA PRO A 30 2.51 2.91 1.10
C PRO A 30 2.14 4.31 1.56
N VAL A 31 3.14 5.19 1.82
CA VAL A 31 2.87 6.59 2.20
C VAL A 31 2.09 7.31 1.10
N ILE A 32 2.51 7.18 -0.16
CA ILE A 32 1.81 7.77 -1.31
C ILE A 32 0.38 7.25 -1.39
N VAL A 33 0.18 5.93 -1.27
CA VAL A 33 -1.15 5.31 -1.34
C VAL A 33 -2.09 5.89 -0.29
N VAL A 34 -1.70 5.94 0.99
CA VAL A 34 -2.61 6.45 2.03
C VAL A 34 -2.83 7.95 1.89
N SER A 35 -1.80 8.75 1.58
CA SER A 35 -1.98 10.19 1.38
C SER A 35 -2.93 10.49 0.21
N ALA A 36 -2.81 9.75 -0.89
CA ALA A 36 -3.69 9.90 -2.04
C ALA A 36 -5.09 9.34 -1.77
N GLY A 37 -5.22 8.24 -1.02
CA GLY A 37 -6.51 7.69 -0.61
C GLY A 37 -7.28 8.62 0.33
N VAL A 38 -6.59 9.30 1.25
CA VAL A 38 -7.22 10.36 2.09
C VAL A 38 -7.67 11.53 1.22
N TRP A 39 -6.89 11.92 0.22
CA TRP A 39 -7.30 12.97 -0.72
C TRP A 39 -8.50 12.52 -1.56
N ASP A 40 -8.48 11.31 -2.11
CA ASP A 40 -9.59 10.72 -2.87
C ASP A 40 -10.89 10.72 -2.07
N ALA A 41 -10.82 10.25 -0.82
CA ALA A 41 -11.91 10.31 0.13
C ALA A 41 -12.47 11.73 0.33
N ILE A 42 -11.61 12.74 0.54
CA ILE A 42 -12.06 14.13 0.70
C ILE A 42 -12.73 14.64 -0.58
N SER A 43 -12.19 14.32 -1.75
CA SER A 43 -12.76 14.72 -3.04
C SER A 43 -14.10 14.04 -3.32
N HIS A 44 -14.29 12.78 -2.88
CA HIS A 44 -15.59 12.13 -2.90
C HIS A 44 -16.62 12.87 -2.02
N LEU A 45 -16.24 13.38 -0.85
CA LEU A 45 -17.13 14.21 -0.01
C LEU A 45 -17.52 15.53 -0.68
N GLN A 46 -16.64 16.07 -1.50
CA GLN A 46 -16.87 17.29 -2.26
C GLN A 46 -17.62 17.04 -3.58
N LYS A 47 -17.92 15.78 -3.90
CA LYS A 47 -18.54 15.34 -5.17
C LYS A 47 -17.75 15.80 -6.40
N GLU A 48 -16.42 15.84 -6.27
CA GLU A 48 -15.53 16.30 -7.34
C GLU A 48 -15.35 15.28 -8.48
N PRO A 49 -15.04 13.99 -8.21
CA PRO A 49 -14.79 13.03 -9.29
C PRO A 49 -16.10 12.44 -9.84
N GLU A 50 -16.25 12.46 -11.16
CA GLU A 50 -17.38 11.84 -11.88
C GLU A 50 -17.03 10.43 -12.42
N PHE A 51 -15.76 10.01 -12.31
CA PHE A 51 -15.25 8.75 -12.85
C PHE A 51 -14.12 8.18 -11.98
N PHE A 52 -13.90 6.86 -12.08
CA PHE A 52 -12.90 6.13 -11.28
C PHE A 52 -11.46 6.63 -11.50
N TRP A 53 -11.04 6.88 -12.74
CA TRP A 53 -9.67 7.33 -13.04
C TRP A 53 -9.44 8.82 -12.75
N SER A 54 -9.76 9.26 -11.54
CA SER A 54 -9.49 10.59 -11.02
C SER A 54 -7.97 10.82 -10.81
N ILE A 55 -7.56 12.07 -10.63
CA ILE A 55 -6.14 12.38 -10.36
C ILE A 55 -5.67 11.72 -9.05
N GLN A 56 -6.56 11.61 -8.08
CA GLN A 56 -6.34 11.00 -6.78
C GLN A 56 -6.08 9.49 -6.96
N HIS A 57 -6.95 8.79 -7.70
CA HIS A 57 -6.74 7.38 -8.06
C HIS A 57 -5.42 7.19 -8.83
N VAL A 58 -5.10 8.03 -9.81
CA VAL A 58 -3.81 7.94 -10.53
C VAL A 58 -2.62 7.98 -9.56
N ILE A 59 -2.67 8.82 -8.53
CA ILE A 59 -1.61 8.90 -7.52
C ILE A 59 -1.63 7.69 -6.57
N VAL A 60 -2.81 7.18 -6.18
CA VAL A 60 -2.93 5.91 -5.44
C VAL A 60 -2.24 4.78 -6.20
N TYR A 61 -2.55 4.61 -7.49
CA TYR A 61 -1.96 3.59 -8.35
C TYR A 61 -0.46 3.83 -8.59
N ALA A 62 0.01 5.08 -8.60
CA ALA A 62 1.44 5.38 -8.62
C ALA A 62 2.14 4.86 -7.35
N GLY A 63 1.53 5.06 -6.17
CA GLY A 63 2.01 4.50 -4.91
C GLY A 63 2.05 2.96 -4.91
N VAL A 64 0.98 2.31 -5.39
CA VAL A 64 0.94 0.84 -5.58
C VAL A 64 2.06 0.37 -6.52
N SER A 65 2.31 1.11 -7.60
CA SER A 65 3.37 0.80 -8.57
C SER A 65 4.78 0.92 -7.96
N VAL A 66 5.00 1.90 -7.07
CA VAL A 66 6.25 2.02 -6.30
C VAL A 66 6.44 0.81 -5.39
N THR A 67 5.39 0.38 -4.68
CA THR A 67 5.43 -0.83 -3.85
C THR A 67 5.70 -2.09 -4.68
N ALA A 68 5.11 -2.19 -5.88
CA ALA A 68 5.39 -3.29 -6.82
C ALA A 68 6.84 -3.31 -7.30
N CYS A 69 7.44 -2.16 -7.57
CA CYS A 69 8.87 -2.08 -7.84
C CYS A 69 9.71 -2.63 -6.68
N ALA A 70 9.33 -2.35 -5.42
CA ALA A 70 9.99 -2.92 -4.25
C ALA A 70 9.90 -4.46 -4.21
N ALA A 71 8.72 -5.01 -4.51
CA ALA A 71 8.49 -6.45 -4.58
C ALA A 71 9.35 -7.11 -5.68
N ILE A 72 9.43 -6.51 -6.87
CA ILE A 72 10.27 -7.00 -7.98
C ILE A 72 11.75 -7.03 -7.55
N MET A 73 12.25 -5.95 -6.98
CA MET A 73 13.64 -5.90 -6.46
C MET A 73 13.87 -6.97 -5.39
N GLY A 74 12.91 -7.17 -4.48
CA GLY A 74 12.96 -8.21 -3.47
C GLY A 74 13.06 -9.62 -4.05
N CYS A 75 12.24 -9.93 -5.06
CA CYS A 75 12.30 -11.19 -5.79
C CYS A 75 13.66 -11.41 -6.46
N MET A 76 14.25 -10.37 -7.04
CA MET A 76 15.56 -10.45 -7.70
C MET A 76 16.70 -10.83 -6.74
N ILE A 77 16.65 -10.36 -5.48
CA ILE A 77 17.69 -10.63 -4.47
C ILE A 77 17.32 -11.75 -3.48
N TYR A 78 16.12 -12.32 -3.56
CA TYR A 78 15.57 -13.24 -2.55
C TYR A 78 16.49 -14.41 -2.18
N ARG A 79 17.21 -14.96 -3.17
CA ARG A 79 18.15 -16.07 -2.95
C ARG A 79 19.43 -15.64 -2.21
N GLN A 80 19.85 -14.40 -2.40
CA GLN A 80 21.09 -13.82 -1.87
C GLN A 80 20.88 -13.15 -0.51
N ALA A 81 19.64 -12.72 -0.21
CA ALA A 81 19.25 -11.97 0.98
C ALA A 81 18.66 -12.85 2.09
N ALA A 82 19.39 -13.91 2.51
CA ALA A 82 18.86 -14.93 3.41
C ALA A 82 18.26 -14.38 4.73
N GLY A 83 18.91 -13.40 5.36
CA GLY A 83 18.45 -12.77 6.60
C GLY A 83 17.25 -11.83 6.46
N MET A 84 16.85 -11.47 5.24
CA MET A 84 15.77 -10.52 4.93
C MET A 84 14.55 -11.19 4.29
N ARG A 85 14.56 -12.52 4.14
CA ARG A 85 13.54 -13.26 3.37
C ARG A 85 12.11 -13.03 3.89
N THR A 86 11.91 -12.96 5.20
CA THR A 86 10.59 -12.71 5.78
C THR A 86 10.06 -11.34 5.38
N GLY A 87 10.89 -10.30 5.50
CA GLY A 87 10.52 -8.95 5.07
C GLY A 87 10.21 -8.90 3.56
N ILE A 88 11.05 -9.51 2.73
CA ILE A 88 10.83 -9.60 1.29
C ILE A 88 9.52 -10.32 0.96
N LYS A 89 9.21 -11.44 1.62
CA LYS A 89 7.94 -12.17 1.40
C LYS A 89 6.73 -11.29 1.72
N LEU A 90 6.78 -10.52 2.80
CA LEU A 90 5.71 -9.62 3.19
C LEU A 90 5.54 -8.46 2.18
N VAL A 91 6.63 -7.85 1.71
CA VAL A 91 6.57 -6.84 0.63
C VAL A 91 5.93 -7.42 -0.63
N VAL A 92 6.34 -8.63 -1.04
CA VAL A 92 5.79 -9.28 -2.23
C VAL A 92 4.32 -9.64 -2.04
N ALA A 93 3.94 -10.24 -0.90
CA ALA A 93 2.57 -10.60 -0.61
C ALA A 93 1.67 -9.36 -0.56
N GLY A 94 2.10 -8.32 0.14
CA GLY A 94 1.39 -7.04 0.23
C GLY A 94 1.20 -6.40 -1.14
N SER A 95 2.25 -6.37 -1.97
CA SER A 95 2.15 -5.84 -3.33
C SER A 95 1.19 -6.62 -4.22
N ILE A 96 1.20 -7.97 -4.17
CA ILE A 96 0.26 -8.79 -4.93
C ILE A 96 -1.17 -8.48 -4.51
N ILE A 97 -1.42 -8.42 -3.20
CA ILE A 97 -2.72 -8.05 -2.65
C ILE A 97 -3.14 -6.67 -3.15
N GLN A 98 -2.27 -5.65 -3.10
CA GLN A 98 -2.60 -4.31 -3.59
C GLN A 98 -2.95 -4.29 -5.08
N LEU A 99 -2.19 -4.99 -5.93
CA LEU A 99 -2.45 -5.03 -7.37
C LEU A 99 -3.78 -5.69 -7.71
N VAL A 100 -4.06 -6.83 -7.06
CA VAL A 100 -5.32 -7.56 -7.26
C VAL A 100 -6.50 -6.77 -6.71
N SER A 101 -6.34 -6.19 -5.51
CA SER A 101 -7.40 -5.44 -4.83
C SER A 101 -7.70 -4.12 -5.52
N GLY A 102 -6.69 -3.43 -6.06
CA GLY A 102 -6.93 -2.20 -6.84
C GLY A 102 -7.76 -2.48 -8.08
N PHE A 103 -7.45 -3.56 -8.81
CA PHE A 103 -8.32 -3.96 -9.93
C PHE A 103 -9.73 -4.36 -9.47
N GLY A 104 -9.85 -5.09 -8.35
CA GLY A 104 -11.15 -5.43 -7.77
C GLY A 104 -11.95 -4.20 -7.35
N ASP A 105 -11.27 -3.17 -6.86
CA ASP A 105 -11.85 -1.88 -6.48
C ASP A 105 -12.38 -1.13 -7.70
N SER A 106 -11.61 -1.06 -8.79
CA SER A 106 -12.08 -0.52 -10.06
C SER A 106 -13.36 -1.22 -10.55
N LEU A 107 -13.43 -2.56 -10.44
CA LEU A 107 -14.63 -3.31 -10.82
C LEU A 107 -15.81 -3.07 -9.86
N SER A 108 -15.55 -2.92 -8.56
CA SER A 108 -16.56 -2.55 -7.58
C SER A 108 -17.22 -1.23 -7.97
N HIS A 109 -16.39 -0.23 -8.29
CA HIS A 109 -16.85 1.08 -8.73
C HIS A 109 -17.66 1.06 -10.03
N GLU A 110 -17.34 0.14 -10.96
CA GLU A 110 -18.13 -0.05 -12.19
C GLU A 110 -19.51 -0.68 -11.93
N ILE A 111 -19.62 -1.58 -10.95
CA ILE A 111 -20.86 -2.34 -10.69
C ILE A 111 -21.77 -1.60 -9.70
N PHE A 112 -21.21 -1.07 -8.63
CA PHE A 112 -21.94 -0.50 -7.50
C PHE A 112 -21.93 1.04 -7.48
N GLY A 113 -21.11 1.66 -8.34
CA GLY A 113 -20.95 3.11 -8.39
C GLY A 113 -19.83 3.59 -7.46
N ILE A 114 -19.76 4.91 -7.27
CA ILE A 114 -18.71 5.50 -6.46
C ILE A 114 -19.01 5.28 -4.97
N ASP A 115 -18.15 4.51 -4.31
CA ASP A 115 -18.25 4.22 -2.89
C ASP A 115 -17.83 5.43 -2.04
N GLY A 116 -18.31 5.47 -0.78
CA GLY A 116 -17.94 6.50 0.19
C GLY A 116 -16.57 6.28 0.83
N LEU A 117 -16.30 7.01 1.92
CA LEU A 117 -15.03 6.99 2.67
C LEU A 117 -14.55 5.57 3.07
N VAL A 118 -15.46 4.64 3.33
CA VAL A 118 -15.16 3.26 3.76
C VAL A 118 -15.92 2.30 2.86
N SER A 119 -15.21 1.54 2.02
CA SER A 119 -15.81 0.49 1.20
C SER A 119 -15.23 -0.88 1.53
N TRP A 120 -15.98 -1.94 1.22
CA TRP A 120 -15.50 -3.31 1.32
C TRP A 120 -14.39 -3.62 0.32
N SER A 121 -14.39 -2.96 -0.85
CA SER A 121 -13.36 -3.13 -1.89
C SER A 121 -12.01 -2.53 -1.50
N HIS A 122 -11.99 -1.49 -0.65
CA HIS A 122 -10.76 -0.85 -0.17
C HIS A 122 -9.99 -1.69 0.87
N GLN A 123 -10.68 -2.50 1.69
CA GLN A 123 -10.05 -3.17 2.84
C GLN A 123 -8.91 -4.13 2.43
N PRO A 124 -9.06 -4.97 1.39
CA PRO A 124 -7.95 -5.77 0.89
C PRO A 124 -6.74 -4.94 0.44
N LEU A 125 -6.95 -3.77 -0.17
CA LEU A 125 -5.88 -2.86 -0.61
C LEU A 125 -5.08 -2.31 0.59
N GLU A 126 -5.78 -1.94 1.66
CA GLU A 126 -5.18 -1.50 2.93
C GLU A 126 -4.43 -2.63 3.65
N ILE A 127 -4.95 -3.87 3.63
CA ILE A 127 -4.22 -5.05 4.14
C ILE A 127 -2.90 -5.24 3.40
N GLY A 128 -2.92 -5.13 2.06
CA GLY A 128 -1.71 -5.20 1.25
C GLY A 128 -0.68 -4.14 1.63
N LEU A 129 -1.15 -2.94 1.96
CA LEU A 129 -0.34 -1.82 2.41
C LEU A 129 0.34 -2.07 3.77
N VAL A 130 -0.41 -2.59 4.74
CA VAL A 130 0.10 -2.97 6.06
C VAL A 130 1.15 -4.09 5.94
N LEU A 131 0.90 -5.09 5.11
CA LEU A 131 1.88 -6.17 4.87
C LEU A 131 3.16 -5.65 4.21
N ALA A 132 3.03 -4.78 3.20
CA ALA A 132 4.18 -4.23 2.50
C ALA A 132 5.04 -3.34 3.42
N SER A 133 4.40 -2.49 4.22
CA SER A 133 5.10 -1.62 5.19
C SER A 133 5.77 -2.41 6.31
N LEU A 134 5.11 -3.45 6.87
CA LEU A 134 5.75 -4.36 7.83
C LEU A 134 6.97 -5.06 7.21
N GLY A 135 6.82 -5.52 5.97
CA GLY A 135 7.92 -6.11 5.21
C GLY A 135 9.11 -5.15 5.07
N GLY A 136 8.83 -3.89 4.73
CA GLY A 136 9.83 -2.81 4.67
C GLY A 136 10.55 -2.59 6.00
N VAL A 137 9.80 -2.51 7.11
CA VAL A 137 10.36 -2.40 8.47
C VAL A 137 11.31 -3.54 8.78
N LEU A 138 10.94 -4.79 8.47
CA LEU A 138 11.80 -5.96 8.74
C LEU A 138 13.08 -5.95 7.90
N VAL A 139 13.01 -5.52 6.63
CA VAL A 139 14.21 -5.41 5.77
C VAL A 139 15.15 -4.31 6.27
N ILE A 140 14.60 -3.15 6.64
CA ILE A 140 15.37 -2.03 7.20
C ILE A 140 16.00 -2.42 8.54
N LYS A 141 15.23 -3.07 9.43
CA LYS A 141 15.70 -3.51 10.74
C LYS A 141 16.89 -4.46 10.62
N HIS A 142 16.87 -5.39 9.67
CA HIS A 142 18.01 -6.27 9.41
C HIS A 142 19.26 -5.51 8.94
N SER A 143 19.07 -4.36 8.30
CA SER A 143 20.14 -3.51 7.75
C SER A 143 20.42 -2.27 8.62
N GLU A 144 20.01 -2.27 9.89
CA GLU A 144 20.00 -1.07 10.74
C GLU A 144 21.38 -0.51 11.05
N HIS A 145 22.43 -1.33 11.02
CA HIS A 145 23.81 -0.90 11.22
C HIS A 145 24.38 -0.10 10.03
N THR A 146 23.64 0.00 8.93
CA THR A 146 24.01 0.81 7.76
C THR A 146 23.32 2.17 7.81
N ARG A 147 23.55 3.03 6.80
CA ARG A 147 22.82 4.31 6.67
C ARG A 147 21.30 4.14 6.58
N LEU A 148 20.80 2.94 6.23
CA LEU A 148 19.36 2.64 6.23
C LEU A 148 18.73 2.66 7.62
N GLY A 149 19.51 2.46 8.69
CA GLY A 149 18.99 2.54 10.06
C GLY A 149 18.34 3.88 10.37
N ALA A 150 18.77 4.97 9.72
CA ALA A 150 18.16 6.29 9.87
C ALA A 150 16.70 6.36 9.38
N LEU A 151 16.30 5.48 8.45
CA LEU A 151 14.92 5.38 7.95
C LEU A 151 14.02 4.57 8.88
N LEU A 152 14.58 3.77 9.79
CA LEU A 152 13.84 2.82 10.60
C LEU A 152 12.74 3.47 11.47
N PRO A 153 12.98 4.60 12.19
CA PRO A 153 11.92 5.23 12.99
C PRO A 153 10.75 5.69 12.12
N PHE A 154 11.04 6.28 10.96
CA PHE A 154 10.02 6.71 10.01
C PHE A 154 9.21 5.52 9.50
N ALA A 155 9.87 4.43 9.10
CA ALA A 155 9.21 3.21 8.64
C ALA A 155 8.28 2.61 9.71
N ILE A 156 8.71 2.59 10.98
CA ILE A 156 7.90 2.09 12.10
C ILE A 156 6.67 2.97 12.31
N VAL A 157 6.83 4.30 12.33
CA VAL A 157 5.72 5.24 12.50
C VAL A 157 4.72 5.09 11.35
N SER A 158 5.20 5.00 10.10
CA SER A 158 4.33 4.76 8.94
C SER A 158 3.57 3.44 9.06
N PHE A 159 4.23 2.34 9.41
CA PHE A 159 3.58 1.05 9.62
C PHE A 159 2.49 1.10 10.70
N ILE A 160 2.77 1.76 11.83
CA ILE A 160 1.78 1.94 12.91
C ILE A 160 0.59 2.75 12.41
N PHE A 161 0.85 3.86 11.73
CA PHE A 161 -0.20 4.71 11.15
C PHE A 161 -1.09 3.93 10.19
N PHE A 162 -0.52 3.15 9.28
CA PHE A 162 -1.29 2.34 8.34
C PHE A 162 -2.10 1.23 9.01
N THR A 163 -1.53 0.62 10.06
CA THR A 163 -2.23 -0.40 10.84
C THR A 163 -3.41 0.22 11.61
N MET A 164 -3.22 1.41 12.16
CA MET A 164 -4.28 2.18 12.82
C MET A 164 -5.36 2.61 11.83
N TRP A 165 -4.98 3.04 10.62
CA TRP A 165 -5.91 3.38 9.55
C TRP A 165 -6.79 2.19 9.17
N LEU A 166 -6.19 1.04 8.87
CA LEU A 166 -6.93 -0.20 8.61
C LEU A 166 -7.83 -0.57 9.79
N GLY A 167 -7.32 -0.48 11.02
CA GLY A 167 -8.11 -0.77 12.23
C GLY A 167 -9.30 0.18 12.38
N PHE A 168 -9.14 1.46 12.07
CA PHE A 168 -10.21 2.45 12.06
C PHE A 168 -11.27 2.10 11.02
N ASN A 169 -10.89 1.81 9.77
CA ASN A 169 -11.83 1.41 8.72
C ASN A 169 -12.60 0.13 9.08
N LEU A 170 -11.89 -0.90 9.56
CA LEU A 170 -12.51 -2.15 10.01
C LEU A 170 -13.44 -1.95 11.22
N ALA A 171 -13.15 -1.00 12.12
CA ALA A 171 -14.02 -0.68 13.25
C ALA A 171 -15.31 0.04 12.85
N LEU A 172 -15.31 0.72 11.70
CA LEU A 172 -16.51 1.33 11.13
C LEU A 172 -17.39 0.29 10.41
N LEU A 173 -16.82 -0.83 9.97
CA LEU A 173 -17.54 -1.88 9.25
C LEU A 173 -18.67 -2.56 10.01
N PRO A 174 -18.74 -2.68 11.35
CA PRO A 174 -19.93 -3.16 12.06
C PRO A 174 -20.98 -2.07 12.33
N GLY A 175 -20.62 -0.79 12.22
CA GLY A 175 -21.46 0.38 12.54
C GLY A 175 -22.33 0.90 11.40
N HIS A 176 -22.38 0.20 10.27
CA HIS A 176 -23.09 0.55 9.03
C HIS A 176 -24.58 0.89 9.23
N VAL A 177 -25.23 0.35 10.28
CA VAL A 177 -26.64 0.64 10.60
C VAL A 177 -26.83 1.92 11.45
N LEU A 178 -25.78 2.39 12.16
CA LEU A 178 -25.87 3.52 13.11
C LEU A 178 -25.32 4.85 12.57
N LEU A 179 -24.58 4.85 11.47
CA LEU A 179 -23.96 6.07 10.89
C LEU A 179 -24.83 6.81 9.87
N CYS A 180 -26.10 6.41 9.69
CA CYS A 180 -27.03 7.16 8.84
C CYS A 180 -27.59 8.44 9.51
N MET A 181 -27.34 8.70 10.81
CA MET A 181 -27.71 9.94 11.51
C MET A 181 -26.80 10.12 12.74
N PRO A 182 -26.19 11.28 13.10
CA PRO A 182 -26.08 12.60 12.49
C PRO A 182 -24.59 12.95 12.24
N VAL A 183 -23.88 12.11 11.47
CA VAL A 183 -22.64 12.50 10.77
C VAL A 183 -23.02 13.01 9.37
N TYR A 184 -24.26 13.47 9.20
CA TYR A 184 -24.88 13.76 7.91
C TYR A 184 -24.65 15.20 7.44
N GLU A 185 -24.25 16.12 8.33
CA GLU A 185 -23.96 17.52 7.95
C GLU A 185 -22.50 17.76 7.53
N ILE A 186 -21.56 16.87 7.87
CA ILE A 186 -20.17 16.95 7.38
C ILE A 186 -19.99 16.12 6.08
N PHE A 187 -20.82 15.10 5.85
CA PHE A 187 -20.60 14.06 4.83
C PHE A 187 -21.77 13.93 3.83
N SER A 188 -22.20 15.06 3.26
CA SER A 188 -23.35 15.16 2.34
C SER A 188 -23.14 14.49 0.97
N SER A 189 -23.03 13.15 0.91
CA SER A 189 -23.52 12.33 -0.22
C SER A 189 -23.35 10.84 0.06
N GLY A 190 -24.48 10.11 0.06
CA GLY A 190 -24.51 8.66 -0.04
C GLY A 190 -24.31 7.92 1.29
N CYS A 191 -24.78 6.67 1.34
CA CYS A 191 -24.48 5.78 2.45
C CYS A 191 -22.95 5.61 2.55
N ALA A 192 -22.40 5.74 3.76
CA ALA A 192 -20.95 5.66 4.00
C ALA A 192 -20.35 4.28 3.70
N VAL A 193 -21.20 3.28 3.46
CA VAL A 193 -20.89 1.89 3.12
C VAL A 193 -21.87 1.48 2.02
N LEU A 194 -21.34 1.07 0.87
CA LEU A 194 -22.03 0.20 -0.09
C LEU A 194 -21.68 -1.26 0.24
#